data_AF-A0A941UH42-F1
#
_entry.id   AF-A0A941UH42-F1
#
_cell.length_a   1.000
_cell.length_b   1.000
_cell.length_c   1.000
_cell.angle_alpha   90.00
_cell.angle_beta   90.00
_cell.angle_gamma   90.00
#
_symmetry.space_group_name_H-M   'P 1'
#
loop_
_entity.id
_entity.type
_entity.pdbx_description
1 polymer ?
#
loop_
_entity_poly.entity_id
_entity_poly.type
_entity_poly.pdbx_seq_one_letter_code
_entity_poly.pdbx_strand_id
1 'polypeptide(L)'
;MIFENQKAINPEDLVKYAETLGLDMPKFKECLDSGKHADEIKKDIAEGQKAGVSGTPSSLIGWVQDDGKTVKAVKIVKGAQPYAAFKEAIESLLTPKK
;
A
#
# COMPACT_ATOMS: atom_id res chain seq x y z
N MET A 1 0.59 -15.51 3.22
CA MET A 1 0.93 -15.41 4.66
C MET A 1 0.35 -14.16 5.33
N ILE A 2 0.92 -12.96 5.21
CA ILE A 2 0.42 -11.76 5.93
C ILE A 2 -0.98 -11.32 5.44
N PHE A 3 -1.22 -11.30 4.13
CA PHE A 3 -2.54 -10.95 3.59
C PHE A 3 -3.61 -12.01 3.85
N GLU A 4 -3.20 -13.27 4.04
CA GLU A 4 -4.12 -14.38 4.36
C GLU A 4 -4.48 -14.42 5.85
N ASN A 5 -3.56 -14.00 6.72
CA ASN A 5 -3.70 -14.09 8.18
C ASN A 5 -3.67 -12.71 8.85
N GLN A 6 -4.64 -11.86 8.54
CA GLN A 6 -4.66 -10.47 9.04
C GLN A 6 -4.78 -10.33 10.57
N LYS A 7 -5.13 -11.40 11.29
CA LYS A 7 -5.15 -11.43 12.77
C LYS A 7 -3.79 -11.78 13.38
N ALA A 8 -2.87 -12.29 12.58
CA ALA A 8 -1.55 -12.78 13.02
C ALA A 8 -0.46 -11.90 12.38
N ILE A 9 -0.43 -10.63 12.80
CA ILE A 9 0.49 -9.60 12.28
C ILE A 9 1.27 -8.89 13.40
N ASN A 10 1.30 -9.48 14.60
CA ASN A 10 2.16 -9.01 15.67
C ASN A 10 3.64 -9.33 15.34
N PRO A 11 4.61 -8.71 16.04
CA PRO A 11 6.02 -8.94 15.77
C PRO A 11 6.42 -10.43 15.77
N GLU A 12 5.85 -11.24 16.67
CA GLU A 12 6.15 -12.66 16.77
C GLU A 12 5.70 -13.46 15.54
N ASP A 13 4.54 -13.13 14.98
CA ASP A 13 4.02 -13.76 13.77
C ASP A 13 4.82 -13.34 12.54
N LEU A 14 5.25 -12.08 12.46
CA LEU A 14 6.11 -11.59 11.39
C LEU A 14 7.46 -12.31 11.37
N VAL A 15 8.05 -12.57 12.54
CA VAL A 15 9.28 -13.35 12.67
C VAL A 15 9.09 -14.79 12.16
N LYS A 16 7.99 -15.46 12.51
CA LYS A 16 7.69 -16.82 12.01
C LYS A 16 7.50 -16.84 10.49
N TYR A 17 6.87 -15.81 9.92
CA TYR A 17 6.70 -15.70 8.47
C TYR A 17 8.05 -15.49 7.77
N ALA A 18 8.92 -14.66 8.34
CA ALA A 18 10.28 -14.47 7.83
C ALA A 18 11.09 -15.77 7.86
N GLU A 19 10.99 -16.57 8.93
CA GLU A 19 11.63 -17.88 9.03
C GLU A 19 11.10 -18.84 7.96
N THR A 20 9.77 -18.90 7.78
CA THR A 20 9.11 -19.74 6.77
C THR A 20 9.53 -19.36 5.35
N LEU A 21 9.79 -18.07 5.10
CA LEU A 21 10.29 -17.55 3.83
C LEU A 21 11.80 -17.74 3.65
N GLY A 22 12.53 -18.23 4.66
CA GLY A 22 13.97 -18.44 4.61
C GLY A 22 14.79 -17.15 4.59
N LEU A 23 14.29 -16.08 5.22
CA LEU A 23 15.02 -14.81 5.32
C LEU A 23 16.22 -14.91 6.27
N ASP A 24 17.19 -14.01 6.13
CA ASP A 24 18.28 -13.82 7.09
C ASP A 24 17.70 -13.32 8.42
N MET A 25 17.60 -14.21 9.40
CA MET A 25 16.91 -13.94 10.65
C MET A 25 17.61 -12.92 11.56
N PRO A 26 18.94 -12.95 11.76
CA PRO A 26 19.64 -11.86 12.44
C PRO A 26 19.34 -10.49 11.82
N LYS A 27 19.47 -10.38 10.49
CA LYS A 27 19.24 -9.12 9.78
C LYS A 27 17.78 -8.66 9.83
N PHE A 28 16.84 -9.60 9.74
CA PHE A 28 15.42 -9.29 9.80
C PHE A 28 15.02 -8.78 11.18
N LYS A 29 15.45 -9.45 12.26
CA LYS A 29 15.15 -9.04 13.63
C LYS A 29 15.72 -7.65 13.94
N GLU A 30 16.98 -7.40 13.56
CA GLU A 30 17.57 -6.06 13.68
C GLU A 30 16.74 -4.99 12.93
N CYS A 31 16.30 -5.30 11.71
CA CYS A 31 15.47 -4.40 10.91
C CYS A 31 14.12 -4.10 11.59
N LEU A 32 13.45 -5.15 12.12
CA LEU A 32 12.15 -5.04 12.77
C LEU A 32 12.24 -4.25 14.08
N ASP A 33 13.27 -4.52 14.90
CA ASP A 33 13.40 -3.96 16.26
C ASP A 33 14.00 -2.55 16.28
N SER A 34 14.86 -2.22 15.30
CA SER A 34 15.55 -0.92 15.26
C SER A 34 14.65 0.27 14.98
N GLY A 35 13.42 0.04 14.50
CA GLY A 35 12.53 1.12 14.07
C GLY A 35 13.06 1.89 12.85
N LYS A 36 14.00 1.32 12.09
CA LYS A 36 14.68 1.96 10.94
C LYS A 36 13.72 2.62 9.94
N HIS A 37 12.53 2.07 9.75
CA HIS A 37 11.52 2.57 8.80
C HIS A 37 10.41 3.41 9.45
N ALA A 38 10.48 3.71 10.75
CA ALA A 38 9.40 4.38 11.46
C ALA A 38 9.08 5.78 10.91
N ASP A 39 10.08 6.55 10.51
CA ASP A 39 9.87 7.90 9.97
C ASP A 39 9.33 7.89 8.53
N GLU A 40 9.75 6.91 7.72
CA GLU A 40 9.17 6.66 6.40
C GLU A 40 7.69 6.26 6.53
N ILE A 41 7.35 5.37 7.45
CA ILE A 41 5.95 4.99 7.74
C ILE A 41 5.11 6.20 8.15
N LYS A 42 5.62 7.07 9.04
CA LYS A 42 4.91 8.30 9.44
C LYS A 42 4.70 9.24 8.26
N LYS A 43 5.70 9.36 7.37
CA LYS A 43 5.61 10.17 6.16
C LYS A 43 4.52 9.63 5.24
N ASP A 44 4.48 8.33 4.99
CA ASP A 44 3.47 7.70 4.14
C ASP A 44 2.06 7.87 4.72
N ILE A 45 1.90 7.75 6.04
CA ILE A 45 0.63 8.03 6.73
C ILE A 45 0.19 9.47 6.48
N ALA A 46 1.10 10.44 6.65
CA ALA A 46 0.79 11.85 6.44
C ALA A 46 0.47 12.18 4.97
N GLU A 47 1.17 11.56 4.02
CA GLU A 47 0.90 11.69 2.60
C GLU A 47 -0.47 11.11 2.22
N GLY A 48 -0.81 9.92 2.74
CA GLY A 48 -2.13 9.33 2.58
C GLY A 48 -3.24 10.26 3.10
N GLN A 49 -3.07 10.81 4.31
CA GLN A 49 -4.02 11.76 4.89
C GLN A 49 -4.19 13.02 4.02
N LYS A 50 -3.08 13.61 3.54
CA LYS A 50 -3.10 14.76 2.61
C LYS A 50 -3.82 14.42 1.30
N ALA A 51 -3.69 13.18 0.83
CA ALA A 51 -4.38 12.69 -0.35
C ALA A 51 -5.86 12.31 -0.08
N GLY A 52 -6.38 12.53 1.13
CA GLY A 52 -7.78 12.26 1.48
C GLY A 52 -8.08 10.80 1.83
N VAL A 53 -7.06 9.99 2.09
CA VAL A 53 -7.20 8.62 2.60
C VAL A 53 -7.58 8.67 4.07
N SER A 54 -8.70 8.04 4.41
CA SER A 54 -9.22 7.95 5.79
C SER A 54 -9.29 6.52 6.31
N GLY A 55 -8.83 5.54 5.53
CA GLY A 55 -8.88 4.12 5.88
C GLY A 55 -8.35 3.24 4.75
N THR A 56 -8.03 1.99 5.09
CA THR A 56 -7.47 1.00 4.18
C THR A 56 -8.45 -0.16 3.90
N PRO A 57 -8.46 -0.72 2.68
CA PRO A 57 -7.69 -0.26 1.53
C PRO A 57 -8.33 0.99 0.89
N SER A 58 -7.49 1.85 0.33
CA SER A 58 -7.89 2.94 -0.57
C SER A 58 -6.92 2.96 -1.73
N SER A 59 -7.43 3.12 -2.95
CA SER A 59 -6.63 3.15 -4.16
C SER A 59 -6.77 4.50 -4.86
N LEU A 60 -5.64 5.12 -5.20
CA LEU A 60 -5.59 6.34 -5.99
C LEU A 60 -5.40 5.95 -7.46
N ILE A 61 -6.33 6.39 -8.32
CA ILE A 61 -6.34 6.10 -9.76
C ILE A 61 -6.03 7.39 -10.52
N GLY A 62 -5.12 7.30 -11.49
CA GLY A 62 -4.66 8.46 -12.25
C GLY A 62 -3.69 8.09 -13.36
N TRP A 63 -2.97 9.10 -13.88
CA TRP A 63 -2.01 8.92 -14.98
C TRP A 63 -0.58 8.97 -14.48
N VAL A 64 0.24 8.03 -14.96
CA VAL A 64 1.70 8.08 -14.79
C VAL A 64 2.21 9.38 -15.43
N GLN A 65 3.06 10.12 -14.71
CA GLN A 65 3.67 11.35 -15.19
C GLN A 65 4.89 11.05 -16.08
N ASP A 66 5.42 12.08 -16.75
CA ASP A 66 6.54 11.97 -17.69
C ASP A 66 7.83 11.42 -17.05
N ASP A 67 7.96 11.52 -15.73
CA ASP A 67 9.08 10.93 -14.97
C ASP A 67 9.02 9.40 -14.87
N GLY A 68 7.91 8.78 -15.27
CA GLY A 68 7.66 7.35 -15.20
C GLY A 68 7.53 6.78 -13.78
N LYS A 69 7.53 7.64 -12.75
CA LYS A 69 7.62 7.25 -11.33
C LYS A 69 6.45 7.76 -10.51
N THR A 70 5.85 8.88 -10.88
CA THR A 70 4.76 9.50 -10.13
C THR A 70 3.43 9.33 -10.85
N VAL A 71 2.34 9.30 -10.08
CA VAL A 71 0.97 9.22 -10.60
C VAL A 71 0.24 10.49 -10.21
N LYS A 72 -0.30 11.22 -11.20
CA LYS A 72 -1.28 12.28 -10.95
C LYS A 72 -2.62 11.64 -10.65
N ALA A 73 -2.86 11.37 -9.37
CA ALA A 73 -4.12 10.84 -8.87
C ALA A 73 -5.27 11.81 -9.18
N VAL A 74 -6.37 11.28 -9.69
CA VAL A 74 -7.59 12.06 -9.99
C VAL A 74 -8.87 11.44 -9.43
N LYS A 75 -8.84 10.16 -9.09
CA LYS A 75 -9.95 9.46 -8.45
C LYS A 75 -9.44 8.62 -7.29
N ILE A 76 -10.24 8.51 -6.24
CA ILE A 76 -9.99 7.60 -5.12
C ILE A 76 -11.09 6.55 -5.10
N VAL A 77 -10.69 5.29 -5.14
CA VAL A 77 -11.56 4.13 -4.90
C VAL A 77 -11.39 3.73 -3.44
N LYS A 78 -12.42 3.96 -2.62
CA LYS A 78 -12.38 3.71 -1.17
C LYS A 78 -12.88 2.30 -0.85
N GLY A 79 -12.16 1.60 0.02
CA GLY A 79 -12.49 0.24 0.46
C GLY A 79 -12.08 -0.84 -0.54
N ALA A 80 -12.27 -2.09 -0.12
CA ALA A 80 -12.01 -3.26 -0.94
C ALA A 80 -13.15 -3.43 -1.97
N GLN A 81 -13.09 -2.66 -3.05
CA GLN A 81 -14.11 -2.69 -4.11
C GLN A 81 -13.90 -3.86 -5.07
N PRO A 82 -14.96 -4.34 -5.75
CA PRO A 82 -14.83 -5.39 -6.76
C PRO A 82 -14.11 -4.86 -8.02
N TYR A 83 -13.58 -5.79 -8.82
CA TYR A 83 -12.91 -5.50 -10.10
C TYR A 83 -13.70 -4.53 -11.00
N ALA A 84 -15.03 -4.69 -11.06
CA ALA A 84 -15.89 -3.83 -11.89
C ALA A 84 -15.77 -2.33 -11.53
N ALA A 85 -15.64 -1.99 -10.24
CA ALA A 85 -15.48 -0.61 -9.80
C ALA A 85 -14.12 -0.02 -10.24
N PHE A 86 -13.07 -0.85 -10.21
CA PHE A 86 -11.75 -0.47 -10.72
C PHE A 86 -11.75 -0.31 -12.23
N LYS A 87 -12.40 -1.24 -12.95
CA LYS A 87 -12.55 -1.16 -14.41
C LYS A 87 -13.24 0.13 -14.80
N GLU A 88 -14.39 0.44 -14.20
CA GLU A 88 -15.13 1.68 -14.46
C GLU A 88 -14.28 2.92 -14.13
N ALA A 89 -13.60 2.92 -12.98
CA ALA A 89 -12.73 4.01 -12.58
C ALA A 89 -11.62 4.26 -13.61
N ILE A 90 -10.98 3.21 -14.14
CA ILE A 90 -9.92 3.35 -15.14
C ILE A 90 -10.50 3.76 -16.51
N GLU A 91 -11.58 3.11 -16.97
CA GLU A 91 -12.21 3.41 -18.26
C GLU A 91 -12.68 4.87 -18.36
N SER A 92 -13.20 5.43 -17.26
CA SER A 92 -13.57 6.85 -17.18
C SER A 92 -12.40 7.83 -17.40
N LEU A 93 -11.15 7.38 -17.21
CA LEU A 93 -9.94 8.18 -17.42
C LEU A 93 -9.33 7.97 -18.81
N LEU A 94 -9.75 6.92 -19.52
CA LEU A 94 -9.30 6.62 -20.89
C LEU A 94 -10.23 7.24 -21.95
N THR A 95 -11.45 7.62 -21.58
CA THR A 95 -12.37 8.26 -22.52
C THR A 95 -11.94 9.72 -22.76
N PRO A 96 -11.79 10.17 -24.02
CA PRO A 96 -11.47 11.57 -24.30
C PRO A 96 -12.53 12.47 -23.69
N LYS A 97 -12.11 13.48 -22.91
CA LYS A 97 -13.00 14.60 -22.60
C LYS A 97 -13.41 15.23 -23.95
N LYS A 98 -14.70 15.19 -24.28
CA LYS A 98 -15.26 15.98 -25.37
C LYS A 98 -14.93 17.45 -25.19
#